data_AF-A0A2E0M2U8-F1
#
_entry.id   AF-A0A2E0M2U8-F1
#
_cell.length_a   1.000
_cell.length_b   1.000
_cell.length_c   1.000
_cell.angle_alpha   90.00
_cell.angle_beta   90.00
_cell.angle_gamma   90.00
#
_symmetry.space_group_name_H-M   'P 1'
#
loop_
_entity.id
_entity.type
_entity.pdbx_description
1 polymer ?
#
loop_
_entity_poly.entity_id
_entity_poly.type
_entity_poly.pdbx_seq_one_letter_code
_entity_poly.pdbx_strand_id
1 'polypeptide(L)'
;MSIMESVDDKVKKLEQSWGMGRLERLASPALALKFEQARLNWKEACNKDDHNYLVQKGNNLIAGWEALEKYAISKGHKPTDGNIIFIVCPTDCNSRPIAIIEHEHLSKQIDPQSVARTYTYDELCRIIKFWEEKMETVTEVKNLFHGSTIEEVKPHEKQKGKLARDDDKEIEEDEIPF
;
A
#
# COMPACT_ATOMS: atom_id res chain seq x y z
N MET A 1 2.83 13.79 -15.20
CA MET A 1 1.89 13.19 -14.25
C MET A 1 0.61 12.86 -15.01
N SER A 2 0.23 11.58 -15.05
CA SER A 2 -0.99 11.09 -15.69
C SER A 2 -2.22 11.46 -14.86
N ILE A 3 -3.40 11.55 -15.49
CA ILE A 3 -4.65 11.77 -14.76
C ILE A 3 -4.92 10.64 -13.75
N MET A 4 -4.50 9.41 -14.05
CA MET A 4 -4.62 8.28 -13.11
C MET A 4 -3.80 8.53 -11.84
N GLU A 5 -2.54 8.93 -11.99
CA GLU A 5 -1.66 9.28 -10.87
C GLU A 5 -2.25 10.43 -10.04
N SER A 6 -2.81 11.45 -10.70
CA SER A 6 -3.44 12.59 -10.01
C SER A 6 -4.68 12.17 -9.21
N VAL A 7 -5.50 11.25 -9.73
CA VAL A 7 -6.64 10.69 -9.00
C VAL A 7 -6.17 9.87 -7.81
N ASP A 8 -5.20 8.98 -8.02
CA ASP A 8 -4.67 8.10 -6.98
C ASP A 8 -4.02 8.90 -5.83
N ASP A 9 -3.22 9.91 -6.16
CA ASP A 9 -2.60 10.81 -5.17
C ASP A 9 -3.66 11.56 -4.36
N LYS A 10 -4.73 12.02 -5.00
CA LYS A 10 -5.83 12.72 -4.32
C LYS A 10 -6.57 11.78 -3.36
N VAL A 11 -6.95 10.59 -3.83
CA VAL A 11 -7.63 9.57 -3.03
C VAL A 11 -6.76 9.22 -1.83
N LYS A 12 -5.50 8.84 -2.07
CA LYS A 12 -4.54 8.46 -1.04
C LYS A 12 -4.40 9.55 0.01
N LYS A 13 -4.21 10.80 -0.39
CA LYS A 13 -4.07 11.92 0.55
C LYS A 13 -5.30 12.09 1.45
N LEU A 14 -6.50 12.02 0.88
CA LEU A 14 -7.73 12.20 1.65
C LEU A 14 -8.04 11.01 2.54
N GLU A 15 -7.84 9.79 2.04
CA GLU A 15 -8.05 8.59 2.85
C GLU A 15 -7.03 8.46 3.98
N GLN A 16 -5.79 8.88 3.77
CA GLN A 16 -4.78 8.94 4.83
C GLN A 16 -5.13 9.95 5.92
N SER A 17 -5.69 11.10 5.54
CA SER A 17 -5.99 12.19 6.49
C SER A 17 -7.33 12.01 7.19
N TRP A 18 -8.35 11.52 6.50
CA TRP A 18 -9.72 11.39 7.04
C TRP A 18 -10.06 9.97 7.50
N GLY A 19 -9.36 8.97 6.98
CA GLY A 19 -9.70 7.57 7.12
C GLY A 19 -10.59 7.07 5.98
N MET A 20 -10.39 5.81 5.61
CA MET A 20 -11.05 5.22 4.43
C MET A 20 -12.56 5.14 4.57
N GLY A 21 -13.24 5.47 3.48
CA GLY A 21 -14.70 5.46 3.41
C GLY A 21 -15.38 6.51 4.30
N ARG A 22 -14.62 7.32 5.06
CA ARG A 22 -15.21 8.20 6.08
C ARG A 22 -15.86 9.41 5.44
N LEU A 23 -15.21 10.02 4.46
CA LEU A 23 -15.74 11.19 3.76
C LEU A 23 -17.08 10.89 3.07
N GLU A 24 -17.23 9.71 2.48
CA GLU A 24 -18.50 9.27 1.89
C GLU A 24 -19.59 9.09 2.95
N ARG A 25 -19.26 8.53 4.12
CA ARG A 25 -20.22 8.35 5.24
C ARG A 25 -20.64 9.67 5.89
N LEU A 26 -19.76 10.67 5.91
CA LEU A 26 -20.04 11.98 6.48
C LEU A 26 -20.87 12.86 5.56
N ALA A 27 -20.91 12.56 4.26
CA ALA A 27 -21.62 13.35 3.27
C ALA A 27 -23.15 13.29 3.45
N SER A 28 -23.85 14.33 2.98
CA SER A 28 -25.31 14.25 2.83
C SER A 28 -25.69 13.19 1.77
N PRO A 29 -26.88 12.58 1.85
CA PRO A 29 -27.31 11.58 0.87
C PRO A 29 -27.23 12.07 -0.59
N ALA A 30 -27.58 13.33 -0.82
CA ALA A 30 -27.50 13.94 -2.15
C ALA A 30 -26.07 14.12 -2.65
N LEU A 31 -25.13 14.45 -1.75
CA LEU A 31 -23.72 14.59 -2.10
C LEU A 31 -23.05 13.23 -2.33
N ALA A 32 -23.34 12.26 -1.46
CA ALA A 32 -22.85 10.89 -1.59
C ALA A 32 -23.28 10.27 -2.94
N LEU A 33 -24.54 10.45 -3.34
CA LEU A 33 -25.04 9.97 -4.63
C LEU A 33 -24.29 10.59 -5.83
N LYS A 34 -24.03 11.90 -5.79
CA LYS A 34 -23.27 12.59 -6.86
C LYS A 34 -21.83 12.09 -6.93
N PHE A 35 -21.22 11.86 -5.77
CA PHE A 35 -19.86 11.32 -5.69
C PHE A 35 -19.79 9.89 -6.25
N GLU A 36 -20.72 9.02 -5.86
CA GLU A 36 -20.77 7.65 -6.40
C GLU A 36 -20.98 7.64 -7.92
N GLN A 37 -21.82 8.55 -8.46
CA GLN A 37 -21.96 8.69 -9.91
C GLN A 37 -20.64 9.13 -10.57
N ALA A 38 -19.88 10.03 -9.96
CA ALA A 38 -18.56 10.43 -10.47
C ALA A 38 -17.58 9.24 -10.45
N ARG A 39 -17.60 8.42 -9.40
CA ARG A 39 -16.78 7.22 -9.24
C ARG A 39 -17.10 6.16 -10.31
N LEU A 40 -18.39 5.93 -10.58
CA LEU A 40 -18.85 5.03 -11.64
C LEU A 40 -18.42 5.52 -13.02
N ASN A 41 -18.59 6.81 -13.30
CA ASN A 41 -18.18 7.40 -14.58
C ASN A 41 -16.66 7.32 -14.80
N TRP A 42 -15.86 7.50 -13.75
CA TRP A 42 -14.42 7.32 -13.79
C TRP A 42 -14.04 5.86 -14.11
N LYS A 43 -14.64 4.91 -13.40
CA LYS A 43 -14.43 3.47 -13.66
C LYS A 43 -14.77 3.10 -15.10
N GLU A 44 -15.86 3.65 -15.63
CA GLU A 44 -16.24 3.44 -17.02
C GLU A 44 -15.22 4.06 -17.98
N ALA A 45 -14.73 5.27 -17.70
CA ALA A 45 -13.73 5.95 -18.52
C ALA A 45 -12.40 5.20 -18.57
N CYS A 46 -11.95 4.59 -17.47
CA CYS A 46 -10.75 3.76 -17.44
C CYS A 46 -10.82 2.54 -18.37
N ASN A 47 -12.02 2.07 -18.72
CA ASN A 47 -12.23 0.92 -19.60
C ASN A 47 -12.40 1.31 -21.08
N LYS A 48 -12.44 2.61 -21.40
CA LYS A 48 -12.62 3.13 -22.76
C LYS A 48 -11.29 3.65 -23.28
N ASP A 49 -11.08 3.51 -24.59
CA ASP A 49 -9.92 4.06 -25.28
C ASP A 49 -10.16 5.52 -25.73
N ASP A 50 -10.60 6.36 -24.79
CA ASP A 50 -10.82 7.79 -25.03
C ASP A 50 -10.11 8.61 -23.96
N HIS A 51 -8.93 9.13 -24.33
CA HIS A 51 -8.07 9.88 -23.44
C HIS A 51 -8.71 11.18 -22.94
N ASN A 52 -9.46 11.89 -23.79
CA ASN A 52 -10.09 13.15 -23.40
C ASN A 52 -11.23 12.89 -22.41
N TYR A 53 -12.02 11.84 -22.64
CA TYR A 53 -13.05 11.39 -21.72
C TYR A 53 -12.45 10.94 -20.38
N LEU A 54 -11.34 10.20 -20.40
CA LEU A 54 -10.60 9.80 -19.21
C LEU A 54 -10.17 11.02 -18.38
N VAL A 55 -9.49 11.99 -19.01
CA VAL A 55 -9.05 13.22 -18.34
C VAL A 55 -10.23 13.98 -17.72
N GLN A 56 -11.32 14.12 -18.47
CA GLN A 56 -12.53 14.81 -17.98
C GLN A 56 -13.13 14.10 -16.76
N LYS A 57 -13.26 12.77 -16.79
CA LYS A 57 -13.86 12.02 -15.67
C LYS A 57 -12.94 11.95 -14.45
N GLY A 58 -11.62 11.92 -14.64
CA GLY A 58 -10.66 12.01 -13.54
C GLY A 58 -10.77 13.35 -12.80
N ASN A 59 -10.83 14.46 -13.54
CA ASN A 59 -11.02 15.79 -12.95
C ASN A 59 -12.35 15.91 -12.19
N ASN A 60 -13.43 15.32 -12.72
CA ASN A 60 -14.71 15.28 -12.03
C ASN A 60 -14.66 14.48 -10.71
N LEU A 61 -13.91 13.38 -10.69
CA LEU A 61 -13.75 12.57 -9.48
C LEU A 61 -12.93 13.33 -8.42
N ILE A 62 -11.85 14.01 -8.82
CA ILE A 62 -11.06 14.87 -7.92
C ILE A 62 -11.95 15.97 -7.31
N ALA A 63 -12.77 16.63 -8.12
CA ALA A 63 -13.72 17.64 -7.62
C ALA A 63 -14.77 17.03 -6.68
N GLY A 64 -15.21 15.80 -6.94
CA GLY A 64 -16.11 15.06 -6.05
C GLY A 64 -15.49 14.83 -4.67
N TRP A 65 -14.23 14.38 -4.63
CA TRP A 65 -13.47 14.21 -3.41
C TRP A 65 -13.30 15.51 -2.61
N GLU A 66 -13.01 16.62 -3.29
CA GLU A 66 -12.90 17.95 -2.67
C GLU A 66 -14.24 18.42 -2.09
N ALA A 67 -15.34 18.12 -2.77
CA ALA A 67 -16.67 18.45 -2.29
C ALA A 67 -17.03 17.68 -1.01
N LEU A 68 -16.63 16.40 -0.91
CA LEU A 68 -16.82 15.61 0.32
C LEU A 68 -16.02 16.20 1.48
N GLU A 69 -14.74 16.49 1.29
CA GLU A 69 -13.88 17.09 2.32
C GLU A 69 -14.43 18.44 2.77
N LYS A 70 -14.75 19.33 1.82
CA LYS A 70 -15.33 20.65 2.12
C LYS A 70 -16.63 20.54 2.90
N TYR A 71 -17.49 19.58 2.54
CA TYR A 71 -18.73 19.33 3.27
C TYR A 71 -18.44 18.87 4.70
N ALA A 72 -17.53 17.90 4.89
CA ALA A 72 -17.16 17.39 6.21
C ALA A 72 -16.62 18.50 7.12
N ILE A 73 -15.72 19.35 6.60
CA ILE A 73 -15.18 20.52 7.32
C ILE A 73 -16.30 21.50 7.68
N SER A 74 -17.22 21.78 6.75
CA SER A 74 -18.35 22.69 6.99
C SER A 74 -19.31 22.22 8.09
N LYS A 75 -19.32 20.90 8.36
CA LYS A 75 -20.09 20.28 9.44
C LYS A 75 -19.31 20.16 10.76
N GLY A 76 -18.11 20.73 10.83
CA GLY A 76 -17.26 20.73 12.02
C GLY A 76 -16.48 19.44 12.24
N HIS A 77 -16.48 18.51 11.27
CA HIS A 77 -15.60 17.36 11.32
C HIS A 77 -14.16 17.78 11.03
N LYS A 78 -13.22 17.05 11.61
CA LYS A 78 -11.79 17.23 11.40
C LYS A 78 -11.21 15.95 10.79
N PRO A 79 -10.10 16.05 10.03
CA PRO A 79 -9.26 14.90 9.73
C PRO A 79 -8.97 14.10 11.02
N THR A 80 -8.69 12.81 10.88
CA THR A 80 -8.22 11.99 12.00
C THR A 80 -7.03 12.70 12.64
N ASP A 81 -7.00 12.74 13.97
CA ASP A 81 -5.79 13.16 14.67
C ASP A 81 -4.66 12.28 14.11
N GLY A 82 -3.51 12.87 13.75
CA GLY A 82 -2.43 12.25 12.95
C GLY A 82 -1.78 10.99 13.55
N ASN A 83 -2.41 10.44 14.58
CA ASN A 83 -2.07 9.26 15.34
C ASN A 83 -2.71 7.99 14.76
N ILE A 84 -3.55 8.12 13.72
CA ILE A 84 -4.13 7.00 12.96
C ILE A 84 -3.84 7.20 11.47
N ILE A 85 -2.93 6.39 10.93
CA ILE A 85 -2.53 6.37 9.53
C ILE A 85 -3.22 5.16 8.87
N PHE A 86 -4.15 5.43 7.95
CA PHE A 86 -4.74 4.38 7.11
C PHE A 86 -3.86 4.17 5.87
N ILE A 87 -3.36 2.96 5.67
CA ILE A 87 -2.52 2.60 4.52
C ILE A 87 -3.32 1.75 3.55
N VAL A 88 -3.58 2.32 2.36
CA VAL A 88 -3.86 1.53 1.16
C VAL A 88 -2.54 0.90 0.74
N CYS A 89 -2.49 -0.43 0.80
CA CYS A 89 -1.28 -1.16 0.45
C CYS A 89 -0.98 -0.98 -1.04
N PRO A 90 0.31 -0.91 -1.44
CA PRO A 90 0.72 -0.95 -2.84
C PRO A 90 0.04 -2.08 -3.62
N THR A 91 -0.22 -1.87 -4.92
CA THR A 91 -1.00 -2.80 -5.76
C THR A 91 -0.38 -4.19 -5.87
N ASP A 92 0.94 -4.28 -5.77
CA ASP A 92 1.75 -5.51 -5.73
C ASP A 92 1.59 -6.29 -4.41
N CYS A 93 1.19 -5.64 -3.32
CA CYS A 93 0.97 -6.29 -2.03
C CYS A 93 -0.38 -7.04 -1.93
N ASN A 94 -1.31 -6.80 -2.87
CA ASN A 94 -2.65 -7.40 -3.00
C ASN A 94 -3.39 -7.64 -1.67
N SER A 95 -3.20 -6.74 -0.70
CA SER A 95 -3.73 -6.88 0.64
C SER A 95 -4.84 -5.87 0.90
N ARG A 96 -5.89 -6.35 1.56
CA ARG A 96 -6.89 -5.49 2.18
C ARG A 96 -6.21 -4.40 3.02
N PRO A 97 -6.81 -3.22 3.12
CA PRO A 97 -6.18 -2.09 3.78
C PRO A 97 -5.82 -2.38 5.24
N ILE A 98 -4.76 -1.71 5.70
CA ILE A 98 -4.20 -1.86 7.05
C ILE A 98 -4.29 -0.50 7.74
N ALA A 99 -4.69 -0.49 9.00
CA ALA A 99 -4.57 0.70 9.85
C ALA A 99 -3.27 0.62 10.65
N ILE A 100 -2.56 1.75 10.73
CA ILE A 100 -1.44 1.93 11.63
C ILE A 100 -1.82 2.99 12.65
N ILE A 101 -1.67 2.68 13.93
CA ILE A 101 -2.02 3.59 15.02
C ILE A 101 -0.83 3.83 15.94
N GLU A 102 -0.79 5.00 16.56
CA GLU A 102 0.28 5.35 17.50
C GLU A 102 0.18 4.51 18.78
N HIS A 103 -1.04 4.36 19.31
CA HIS A 103 -1.28 3.70 20.59
C HIS A 103 -2.56 2.86 20.56
N GLU A 104 -2.58 1.77 21.33
CA GLU A 104 -3.69 0.80 21.35
C GLU A 104 -5.06 1.43 21.68
N HIS A 105 -5.12 2.46 22.51
CA HIS A 105 -6.39 3.09 22.87
C HIS A 105 -7.13 3.74 21.68
N LEU A 106 -6.42 3.98 20.56
CA LEU A 106 -6.98 4.49 19.31
C LEU A 106 -7.67 3.40 18.48
N SER A 107 -7.47 2.11 18.78
CA SER A 107 -8.09 1.00 18.05
C SER A 107 -9.61 1.07 18.04
N LYS A 108 -10.22 1.65 19.09
CA LYS A 108 -11.67 1.88 19.21
C LYS A 108 -12.23 2.86 18.19
N GLN A 109 -11.40 3.70 17.58
CA GLN A 109 -11.82 4.67 16.56
C GLN A 109 -11.84 4.07 15.15
N ILE A 110 -11.31 2.85 14.98
CA ILE A 110 -11.25 2.14 13.72
C ILE A 110 -12.43 1.19 13.62
N ASP A 111 -13.10 1.19 12.47
CA ASP A 111 -14.09 0.17 12.14
C ASP A 111 -13.38 -1.15 11.78
N PRO A 112 -13.56 -2.24 12.55
CA PRO A 112 -12.91 -3.53 12.27
C PRO A 112 -13.28 -4.15 10.92
N GLN A 113 -14.40 -3.73 10.30
CA GLN A 113 -14.80 -4.18 8.96
C GLN A 113 -14.11 -3.39 7.84
N SER A 114 -13.55 -2.21 8.15
CA SER A 114 -12.94 -1.31 7.16
C SER A 114 -11.47 -1.64 6.86
N VAL A 115 -10.81 -2.43 7.72
CA VAL A 115 -9.40 -2.81 7.58
C VAL A 115 -9.23 -4.29 7.88
N ALA A 116 -8.23 -4.94 7.25
CA ALA A 116 -7.94 -6.34 7.55
C ALA A 116 -7.16 -6.50 8.86
N ARG A 117 -6.28 -5.55 9.16
CA ARG A 117 -5.39 -5.59 10.31
C ARG A 117 -5.14 -4.17 10.81
N THR A 118 -4.94 -4.06 12.11
CA THR A 118 -4.48 -2.83 12.76
C THR A 118 -3.15 -3.14 13.41
N TYR A 119 -2.15 -2.29 13.18
CA TYR A 119 -0.85 -2.36 13.84
C TYR A 119 -0.60 -1.09 14.63
N THR A 120 -0.07 -1.22 15.83
CA THR A 120 0.52 -0.11 16.58
C THR A 120 1.94 0.20 16.06
N TYR A 121 2.46 1.39 16.34
CA TYR A 121 3.87 1.70 16.09
C TYR A 121 4.81 0.69 16.77
N ASP A 122 4.48 0.23 17.97
CA ASP A 122 5.24 -0.79 18.69
C ASP A 122 5.28 -2.13 17.96
N GLU A 123 4.17 -2.57 17.38
CA GLU A 123 4.12 -3.80 16.59
C GLU A 123 4.93 -3.67 15.31
N LEU A 124 4.87 -2.51 14.64
CA LEU A 124 5.69 -2.25 13.46
C LEU A 124 7.18 -2.29 13.80
N CYS A 125 7.60 -1.66 14.90
CA CYS A 125 9.00 -1.73 15.36
C CYS A 125 9.44 -3.18 15.62
N ARG A 126 8.59 -4.02 16.22
CA ARG A 126 8.89 -5.44 16.43
C ARG A 126 8.99 -6.22 15.12
N ILE A 127 8.08 -5.96 14.18
CA ILE A 127 8.09 -6.61 12.86
C ILE A 127 9.35 -6.20 12.09
N ILE A 128 9.67 -4.90 12.06
CA ILE A 128 10.86 -4.37 11.40
C ILE A 128 12.11 -5.00 12.00
N LYS A 129 12.25 -4.99 13.33
CA LYS A 129 13.40 -5.59 14.02
C LYS A 129 13.55 -7.08 13.70
N PHE A 130 12.46 -7.84 13.71
CA PHE A 130 12.49 -9.25 13.34
C PHE A 130 12.96 -9.48 11.89
N TRP A 131 12.62 -8.58 10.98
CA TRP A 131 13.10 -8.63 9.60
C TRP A 131 14.57 -8.21 9.48
N GLU A 132 14.99 -7.17 10.19
CA GLU A 132 16.38 -6.71 10.23
C GLU A 132 17.32 -7.80 10.75
N GLU A 133 16.89 -8.57 11.76
CA GLU A 133 17.64 -9.73 12.29
C GLU A 133 17.79 -10.87 11.28
N LYS A 134 16.90 -10.95 10.28
CA LYS A 134 16.91 -12.01 9.25
C LYS A 134 17.52 -11.57 7.92
N MET A 135 17.63 -10.27 7.69
CA MET A 135 18.05 -9.68 6.42
C MET A 135 19.07 -8.57 6.66
N GLU A 136 20.27 -8.96 7.09
CA GLU A 136 21.39 -8.07 7.39
C GLU A 136 21.68 -7.07 6.25
N THR A 137 21.61 -7.52 4.99
CA THR A 137 21.84 -6.69 3.81
C THR A 137 20.85 -5.53 3.67
N VAL A 138 19.57 -5.72 4.01
CA VAL A 138 18.56 -4.65 3.92
C VAL A 138 18.84 -3.59 4.98
N THR A 139 19.22 -4.03 6.18
CA THR A 139 19.60 -3.16 7.31
C THR A 139 20.84 -2.34 6.98
N GLU A 140 21.88 -2.95 6.40
CA GLU A 140 23.10 -2.24 5.98
C GLU A 140 22.82 -1.16 4.93
N VAL A 141 21.97 -1.44 3.94
CA VAL A 141 21.58 -0.46 2.91
C VAL A 141 20.89 0.75 3.54
N LYS A 142 20.00 0.53 4.52
CA LYS A 142 19.33 1.63 5.23
C LYS A 142 20.29 2.45 6.07
N ASN A 143 21.29 1.82 6.69
CA ASN A 143 22.33 2.50 7.47
C ASN A 143 23.27 3.34 6.60
N LEU A 144 23.69 2.81 5.46
CA LEU A 144 24.63 3.47 4.54
C LEU A 144 23.95 4.59 3.72
N PHE A 145 22.69 4.40 3.33
CA PHE A 145 21.96 5.33 2.47
C PHE A 145 20.68 5.84 3.14
N HIS A 146 20.83 6.89 3.95
CA HIS A 146 19.71 7.60 4.55
C HIS A 146 18.77 8.15 3.46
N GLY A 147 17.46 7.89 3.60
CA GLY A 147 16.45 8.30 2.61
C GLY A 147 16.24 7.32 1.45
N SER A 148 16.90 6.17 1.45
CA SER A 148 16.61 5.09 0.50
C SER A 148 15.18 4.56 0.65
N THR A 149 14.58 4.11 -0.45
CA THR A 149 13.23 3.52 -0.48
C THR A 149 13.34 2.03 -0.78
N ILE A 150 12.55 1.19 -0.08
CA ILE A 150 12.40 -0.22 -0.42
C ILE A 150 11.17 -0.32 -1.31
N GLU A 151 11.37 -0.73 -2.57
CA GLU A 151 10.28 -0.87 -3.54
C GLU A 151 9.75 -2.30 -3.61
N GLU A 152 10.63 -3.31 -3.46
CA GLU A 152 10.26 -4.73 -3.58
C GLU A 152 11.17 -5.60 -2.69
N VAL A 153 10.61 -6.62 -2.04
CA VAL A 153 11.37 -7.64 -1.30
C VAL A 153 11.06 -9.02 -1.89
N LYS A 154 12.04 -9.64 -2.56
CA LYS A 154 11.90 -10.98 -3.14
C LYS A 154 12.36 -12.06 -2.16
N PRO A 155 11.56 -13.11 -1.91
CA PRO A 155 12.04 -14.25 -1.13
C PRO A 155 13.14 -14.96 -1.92
N HIS A 156 14.27 -15.25 -1.27
CA HIS A 156 15.28 -16.11 -1.84
C HIS A 156 14.80 -17.56 -1.75
N GLU A 157 14.39 -18.17 -2.87
CA GLU A 157 14.17 -19.61 -2.91
C GLU A 157 15.51 -20.32 -2.64
N LYS A 158 15.58 -21.11 -1.57
CA LYS A 158 16.71 -22.03 -1.40
C LYS A 158 16.62 -23.07 -2.50
N GLN A 159 17.48 -22.97 -3.52
CA GLN A 159 17.70 -24.08 -4.44
C GLN A 159 18.08 -25.30 -3.60
N LYS A 160 17.25 -26.36 -3.66
CA LYS A 160 17.61 -27.68 -3.13
C LYS A 160 18.76 -28.20 -3.98
N GLY A 161 19.99 -27.84 -3.63
CA GLY A 161 21.18 -28.46 -4.19
C GLY A 161 21.15 -29.96 -3.87
N LYS A 162 21.08 -30.79 -4.92
CA LYS A 162 21.45 -32.20 -4.82
C LYS A 162 22.93 -32.23 -4.43
N LEU A 163 23.24 -32.48 -3.16
CA LEU A 163 24.52 -33.08 -2.81
C LEU A 163 24.44 -34.55 -3.24
N ALA A 164 24.89 -34.83 -4.47
CA ALA A 164 25.39 -36.16 -4.78
C ALA A 164 26.72 -36.31 -4.03
N ARG A 165 26.77 -37.28 -3.11
CA ARG A 165 28.04 -37.78 -2.59
C ARG A 165 28.70 -38.56 -3.72
N ASP A 166 29.75 -38.00 -4.29
CA ASP A 166 30.70 -38.75 -5.11
C ASP A 166 31.80 -39.25 -4.16
N ASP A 167 31.50 -40.33 -3.44
CA ASP A 167 32.52 -41.21 -2.88
C ASP A 167 32.48 -42.50 -3.72
N ASP A 168 33.65 -42.98 -4.11
CA ASP A 168 33.96 -44.24 -4.81
C ASP A 168 33.95 -44.21 -6.35
N LYS A 169 35.03 -43.67 -6.94
CA LYS A 169 35.65 -44.28 -8.13
C LYS A 169 37.16 -44.37 -7.95
N GLU A 170 37.63 -45.61 -7.97
CA GLU A 170 39.02 -46.03 -7.96
C GLU A 170 39.84 -45.32 -9.04
N ILE A 171 41.08 -44.98 -8.69
CA ILE A 171 42.08 -44.45 -9.60
C ILE A 171 42.61 -45.65 -10.41
N GLU A 172 42.16 -45.81 -11.65
CA GLU A 172 42.89 -46.61 -12.65
C GLU A 172 43.94 -45.69 -13.29
N GLU A 173 45.21 -45.96 -12.97
CA GLU A 173 46.36 -45.50 -13.74
C GLU A 173 46.30 -46.19 -15.11
N ASP A 174 46.24 -45.43 -16.20
CA ASP A 174 46.68 -45.93 -17.51
C ASP A 174 47.22 -44.79 -18.40
N GLU A 175 48.54 -44.85 -18.55
CA GLU A 175 49.44 -44.45 -19.63
C GLU A 175 49.06 -43.29 -20.59
N ILE A 176 49.89 -42.24 -20.56
CA ILE A 176 49.95 -41.17 -21.56
C ILE A 176 50.78 -41.66 -22.77
N PRO A 177 50.25 -41.70 -24.00
CA PRO A 177 51.08 -41.80 -25.19
C PRO A 177 51.54 -40.41 -25.64
N PHE A 178 52.85 -40.31 -25.90
CA PHE A 178 53.66 -39.14 -26.26
C PHE A 178 53.04 -38.10 -27.20
#